data_AF-A0A7R9MNS3-F1
#
_entry.id   AF-A0A7R9MNS3-F1
#
_cell.length_a   1.000
_cell.length_b   1.000
_cell.length_c   1.000
_cell.angle_alpha   90.00
_cell.angle_beta   90.00
_cell.angle_gamma   90.00
#
_symmetry.space_group_name_H-M   'P 1'
#
loop_
_entity.id
_entity.type
_entity.pdbx_description
1 polymer ?
#
loop_
_entity_poly.entity_id
_entity_poly.type
_entity_poly.pdbx_seq_one_letter_code
_entity_poly.pdbx_strand_id
1 'polypeptide(L)' 'MEDCAKYYWCPRQKVLEFRCSAGLWFDVDRQICDFKLKIDNCEKSHDASTPRPLLATEEPICPSGQLACADRKC' A
#
# COMPACT_ATOMS: atom_id res chain seq x y z
N MET A 1 7.19 1.39 19.38
CA MET A 1 5.97 2.23 19.42
C MET A 1 5.80 2.76 18.02
N GLU A 2 4.90 2.15 17.25
CA GLU A 2 4.69 2.53 15.84
C GLU A 2 4.09 3.94 15.73
N ASP A 3 4.49 4.67 14.70
CA ASP A 3 4.08 6.04 14.47
C ASP A 3 2.90 6.09 13.50
N CYS A 4 1.70 5.86 14.03
CA CYS A 4 0.43 5.85 13.29
C CYS A 4 0.05 7.19 12.63
N ALA A 5 0.81 8.27 12.91
CA ALA A 5 0.62 9.54 12.22
C ALA A 5 1.33 9.56 10.86
N LYS A 6 2.24 8.63 10.60
CA LYS A 6 3.01 8.53 9.36
C LYS A 6 2.26 7.69 8.32
N TYR A 7 2.24 8.14 7.08
CA TYR A 7 1.66 7.39 5.96
C TYR A 7 2.44 7.63 4.67
N TYR A 8 2.19 6.79 3.67
CA TYR A 8 2.82 6.86 2.36
C TYR A 8 1.78 7.08 1.28
N TRP A 9 2.05 7.98 0.35
CA TRP A 9 1.26 8.19 -0.85
C TRP A 9 2.08 7.83 -2.08
N CYS A 10 1.49 7.04 -2.98
CA CYS A 10 2.22 6.39 -4.07
C CYS A 10 1.77 6.84 -5.48
N PRO A 11 1.89 8.13 -5.86
CA PRO A 11 1.53 8.56 -7.21
C PRO A 11 2.56 8.08 -8.23
N ARG A 12 2.08 7.45 -9.32
CA ARG A 12 2.90 7.07 -10.50
C ARG A 12 4.25 6.44 -10.13
N GLN A 13 4.22 5.39 -9.30
CA GLN A 13 5.39 4.61 -8.85
C GLN A 13 6.40 5.35 -7.95
N LYS A 14 6.13 6.60 -7.54
CA LYS A 14 6.94 7.28 -6.53
C LYS A 14 6.31 7.08 -5.17
N VAL A 15 7.12 6.78 -4.16
CA VAL A 15 6.67 6.72 -2.76
C VAL A 15 7.01 8.05 -2.11
N LEU A 16 5.99 8.73 -1.60
CA LEU A 16 6.11 9.98 -0.87
C LEU A 16 5.68 9.75 0.57
N GLU A 17 6.50 10.23 1.49
CA GLU A 17 6.24 10.14 2.92
C GLU A 17 5.48 11.38 3.41
N PHE A 18 4.43 11.16 4.18
CA PHE A 18 3.63 12.20 4.78
C PHE A 18 3.35 11.90 6.25
N ARG A 19 2.93 12.94 6.96
CA ARG A 19 2.56 12.88 8.38
C ARG A 19 1.29 13.66 8.62
N CYS A 20 0.35 13.06 9.33
CA CYS A 20 -0.85 13.72 9.83
C CYS A 20 -0.50 14.80 10.86
N SER A 21 -1.35 15.82 10.97
CA SER A 21 -1.22 16.87 11.98
C SER A 21 -1.20 16.30 13.40
N ALA A 22 -0.65 17.08 14.34
CA ALA A 22 -0.58 16.68 15.74
C ALA A 22 -1.96 16.29 16.28
N GLY A 23 -2.04 15.12 16.94
CA GLY A 23 -3.29 14.61 17.50
C GLY A 23 -4.15 13.76 16.54
N LEU A 24 -3.70 13.54 15.30
CA LEU A 24 -4.38 12.69 14.32
C LEU A 24 -3.54 11.46 13.98
N TRP A 25 -4.22 10.38 13.57
CA TRP A 25 -3.63 9.18 13.00
C TRP A 25 -4.21 8.91 11.62
N PHE A 26 -3.44 8.21 10.79
CA PHE A 26 -3.87 7.83 9.46
C PHE A 26 -4.80 6.62 9.55
N ASP A 27 -6.03 6.81 9.08
CA ASP A 27 -7.03 5.78 8.89
C ASP A 27 -6.74 5.04 7.59
N VAL A 28 -6.27 3.79 7.69
CA VAL A 28 -5.87 2.99 6.54
C VAL A 28 -7.07 2.63 5.66
N ASP A 29 -8.21 2.30 6.26
CA ASP A 29 -9.40 1.91 5.51
C ASP A 29 -10.04 3.10 4.80
N ARG A 30 -10.04 4.29 5.44
CA ARG A 30 -10.66 5.51 4.88
C ARG A 30 -9.69 6.40 4.11
N GLN A 31 -8.39 6.13 4.17
CA GLN A 31 -7.32 6.91 3.52
C GLN A 31 -7.33 8.39 3.92
N ILE A 32 -7.59 8.70 5.21
CA ILE A 32 -7.63 10.07 5.74
C ILE A 32 -6.92 10.16 7.11
N CYS A 33 -6.58 11.37 7.55
CA CYS A 33 -6.20 11.61 8.93
C CYS A 33 -7.44 11.86 9.79
N ASP A 34 -7.66 11.07 10.85
CA ASP A 34 -8.75 11.24 11.81
C ASP A 34 -8.20 11.18 13.26
N PHE A 35 -9.05 11.45 14.24
CA PHE A 35 -8.66 11.44 15.64
C PHE A 35 -8.20 10.06 16.08
N LYS A 36 -7.08 10.00 16.80
CA LYS A 36 -6.45 8.75 17.28
C LYS A 36 -7.42 7.79 17.97
N LEU A 37 -8.40 8.33 18.70
CA LEU A 37 -9.42 7.55 19.43
C LEU A 37 -10.38 6.77 18.53
N LYS A 38 -10.44 7.08 17.23
CA LYS A 38 -11.28 6.41 16.24
C LYS A 38 -10.53 5.39 15.39
N ILE A 39 -9.22 5.28 15.57
CA ILE A 39 -8.33 4.50 14.70
C ILE A 39 -7.85 3.26 15.45
N ASP A 40 -8.31 2.10 15.01
CA ASP A 40 -7.89 0.77 15.47
C ASP A 40 -7.12 0.00 14.37
N ASN A 41 -7.00 0.59 13.18
CA ASN A 41 -6.42 -0.03 11.99
C ASN A 41 -5.00 0.46 11.67
N CYS A 42 -4.28 1.06 12.63
CA CYS A 42 -2.93 1.57 12.42
C CYS A 42 -1.92 0.48 12.01
N GLU A 43 -2.06 -0.74 12.56
CA GLU A 43 -1.17 -1.87 12.25
C GLU A 43 -1.46 -2.46 10.86
N LYS A 44 -2.52 -2.02 10.18
CA LYS A 44 -2.80 -2.44 8.81
C LYS A 44 -1.82 -1.75 7.87
N SER A 45 -0.78 -2.44 7.44
CA SER A 45 -0.07 -2.02 6.24
C SER A 45 -0.91 -2.37 5.01
N HIS A 46 -1.09 -1.44 4.07
CA HIS A 46 -1.33 -1.86 2.68
C HIS A 46 -0.14 -2.72 2.29
N ASP A 47 -0.38 -4.01 2.18
CA ASP A 47 0.68 -4.99 2.13
C ASP A 47 1.61 -4.67 0.95
N ALA A 48 2.83 -4.24 1.29
CA ALA A 48 3.92 -4.11 0.32
C ALA A 48 4.26 -5.46 -0.31
N SER A 49 3.74 -6.57 0.25
CA SER A 49 3.82 -7.91 -0.32
C SER A 49 2.88 -8.14 -1.49
N THR A 50 1.95 -7.23 -1.85
CA THR A 50 1.22 -7.40 -3.11
C THR A 50 2.18 -7.19 -4.27
N PRO A 51 2.63 -8.27 -4.95
CA PRO A 51 3.61 -8.13 -5.99
C PRO A 51 2.92 -7.45 -7.17
N ARG A 52 3.53 -6.37 -7.66
CA ARG A 52 2.97 -5.64 -8.81
C ARG A 52 2.87 -6.58 -10.01
N PRO A 53 1.91 -6.38 -10.93
CA PRO A 53 1.89 -7.14 -12.18
C PRO A 53 3.20 -6.94 -12.93
N LEU A 54 3.81 -8.05 -13.33
CA LEU A 54 4.97 -8.15 -14.18
C LEU A 54 4.52 -8.03 -15.64
N LEU A 55 4.41 -6.79 -16.11
CA LEU A 55 3.93 -6.47 -17.46
C LEU A 55 5.00 -6.58 -18.56
N ALA A 56 6.27 -6.75 -18.18
CA ALA A 56 7.40 -6.84 -19.09
C ALA A 56 8.10 -8.19 -18.93
N THR A 57 7.72 -9.16 -19.77
CA THR A 57 8.36 -10.48 -19.88
C THR A 57 8.58 -10.80 -21.36
N GLU A 58 9.69 -11.46 -21.71
CA GLU A 58 9.93 -11.90 -23.09
C GLU A 58 8.98 -13.02 -23.52
N GLU A 59 8.51 -13.82 -22.55
CA GLU A 59 7.59 -14.93 -22.74
C GLU A 59 6.41 -14.88 -21.73
N PRO A 60 5.22 -15.40 -22.07
CA PRO A 60 4.09 -15.45 -21.16
C PRO A 60 4.32 -16.47 -20.03
N ILE A 61 4.36 -16.00 -18.79
CA ILE A 61 4.51 -16.84 -17.59
C ILE A 61 3.20 -17.57 -17.25
N CYS A 62 2.06 -16.96 -17.55
CA CYS A 62 0.73 -17.43 -17.19
C CYS A 62 -0.08 -17.86 -18.43
N PRO A 63 -1.10 -18.72 -18.27
CA PRO A 63 -2.02 -19.09 -19.36
C PRO A 63 -2.71 -17.89 -20.00
N SER A 64 -3.22 -18.06 -21.22
CA SER A 64 -3.98 -17.00 -21.91
C SER A 64 -5.10 -16.43 -21.02
N GLY A 65 -5.06 -15.11 -20.81
CA GLY A 65 -6.03 -14.37 -20.02
C GLY A 65 -5.60 -14.07 -18.57
N GLN A 66 -4.41 -14.51 -18.13
CA GLN A 66 -3.86 -14.21 -16.80
C GLN A 66 -2.60 -13.35 -16.89
N LEU A 67 -2.42 -12.45 -15.91
CA LEU A 67 -1.22 -11.63 -15.77
C LEU A 67 -0.33 -12.20 -14.67
N ALA A 68 0.98 -12.19 -14.88
CA ALA A 68 1.93 -12.59 -13.86
C ALA A 68 2.17 -11.44 -12.87
N CYS A 69 2.33 -11.76 -11.59
CA CYS A 69 2.82 -10.89 -10.54
C CYS A 69 4.37 -10.86 -10.52
N ALA A 70 4.97 -9.87 -9.87
CA ALA A 70 6.44 -9.71 -9.76
C ALA A 70 7.13 -10.88 -9.04
N ASP A 71 6.38 -11.65 -8.25
CA ASP A 71 6.81 -12.92 -7.63
C ASP A 71 6.63 -14.14 -8.55
N ARG A 72 6.31 -13.91 -9.84
CA ARG A 72 6.06 -14.91 -10.89
C ARG A 72 4.85 -15.81 -10.64
N LYS A 73 3.94 -15.42 -9.75
CA LYS A 73 2.64 -16.08 -9.63
C LYS A 73 1.66 -15.59 -10.68
N CYS A 74 0.79 -16.49 -11.11
CA CYS A 74 -0.51 -16.18 -11.68
C CYS A 74 -1.52 -16.08 -10.52
#